data_AF-A0A6G1SXH6-F1
#
_entry.id   AF-A0A6G1SXH6-F1
#
_cell.length_a   1.000
_cell.length_b   1.000
_cell.length_c   1.000
_cell.angle_alpha   90.00
_cell.angle_beta   90.00
_cell.angle_gamma   90.00
#
_symmetry.space_group_name_H-M   'P 1'
#
loop_
_entity.id
_entity.type
_entity.pdbx_description
1 polymer ?
#
loop_
_entity_poly.entity_id
_entity_poly.type
_entity_poly.pdbx_seq_one_letter_code
_entity_poly.pdbx_strand_id
1 'polypeptide(L)'
;MAVGASGATHYCALRPVRGESGRLVELQTDQLFNNYIPVLLASIVGFILVLSALIGSRLLAPFSQDREKSTTYECGMLPLRRTSTNVGMRFYLYAILFVIFDVEAVFIFPWALSFVGIGPMAYWTMVIFIAILALGLGYAWKKGALQWR
;
A
#
# COMPACT_ATOMS: atom_id res chain seq x y z
N MET A 1 5.64 3.11 77.48
CA MET A 1 4.23 2.67 77.54
C MET A 1 3.47 3.46 76.49
N ALA A 2 2.82 2.77 75.53
CA ALA A 2 1.88 3.25 74.48
C ALA A 2 2.43 4.26 73.42
N VAL A 3 2.76 3.86 72.18
CA VAL A 3 1.87 3.62 70.99
C VAL A 3 1.17 4.92 70.57
N GLY A 4 1.45 5.55 69.42
CA GLY A 4 1.33 5.05 68.05
C GLY A 4 0.01 5.54 67.44
N ALA A 5 0.02 6.63 66.67
CA ALA A 5 -1.14 7.13 65.93
C ALA A 5 -0.73 7.54 64.50
N SER A 6 -0.61 6.50 63.68
CA SER A 6 -0.71 6.54 62.22
C SER A 6 -2.12 7.01 61.83
N GLY A 7 -2.23 7.99 60.92
CA GLY A 7 -3.56 8.43 60.48
C GLY A 7 -3.63 9.60 59.51
N ALA A 8 -2.62 9.84 58.66
CA ALA A 8 -2.80 10.71 57.51
C ALA A 8 -3.41 9.88 56.37
N THR A 9 -4.73 9.88 56.32
CA THR A 9 -5.57 9.40 55.24
C THR A 9 -5.19 10.05 53.90
N HIS A 10 -4.19 9.47 53.23
CA HIS A 10 -3.80 9.76 51.85
C HIS A 10 -4.70 9.02 50.85
N TYR A 11 -6.03 9.21 50.95
CA TYR A 11 -6.98 8.61 50.01
C TYR A 11 -8.19 9.52 49.82
N CYS A 12 -8.05 10.63 49.08
CA CYS A 12 -9.21 11.32 48.51
C CYS A 12 -8.80 12.27 47.38
N ALA A 13 -8.73 11.76 46.15
CA ALA A 13 -9.10 12.47 44.91
C ALA A 13 -8.85 11.57 43.69
N LEU A 14 -9.54 10.43 43.59
CA LEU A 14 -9.84 9.87 42.27
C LEU A 14 -10.92 10.76 41.64
N ARG A 15 -10.51 11.90 41.07
CA ARG A 15 -11.38 12.65 40.17
C ARG A 15 -11.64 11.77 38.94
N PRO A 16 -12.89 11.63 38.49
CA PRO A 16 -13.17 10.91 37.25
C PRO A 16 -12.66 11.73 36.06
N VAL A 17 -11.54 11.31 35.46
CA VAL A 17 -11.05 11.77 34.15
C VAL A 17 -11.94 11.18 33.05
N ARG A 18 -13.24 11.50 33.08
CA ARG A 18 -14.20 11.06 32.05
C ARG A 18 -14.23 12.02 30.85
N GLY A 19 -13.77 13.26 31.02
CA GLY A 19 -13.74 14.28 29.97
C GLY A 19 -12.45 14.35 29.14
N GLU A 20 -11.28 14.00 29.68
CA GLU A 20 -10.03 14.07 28.91
C GLU A 20 -9.91 12.91 27.91
N SER A 21 -10.37 11.71 28.26
CA SER A 21 -10.42 10.59 27.30
C SER A 21 -11.31 10.89 26.09
N GLY A 22 -12.44 11.59 26.28
CA GLY A 22 -13.29 12.05 25.17
C GLY A 22 -12.58 13.10 24.31
N ARG A 23 -11.91 14.07 24.95
CA ARG A 23 -11.14 15.12 24.27
C ARG A 23 -9.94 14.58 23.48
N LEU A 24 -9.23 13.56 23.99
CA LEU A 24 -8.10 12.97 23.25
C LEU A 24 -8.56 12.16 22.04
N VAL A 25 -9.72 11.48 22.13
CA VAL A 25 -10.33 10.81 20.98
C VAL A 25 -10.77 11.84 19.94
N GLU A 26 -11.44 12.92 20.38
CA GLU A 26 -11.89 14.02 19.51
C GLU A 26 -10.72 14.67 18.77
N LEU A 27 -9.67 15.08 19.50
CA LEU A 27 -8.45 15.65 18.91
C LEU A 27 -7.76 14.68 17.95
N GLN A 28 -7.73 13.38 18.25
CA GLN A 28 -7.12 12.39 17.35
C GLN A 28 -7.96 12.17 16.09
N THR A 29 -9.29 12.14 16.20
CA THR A 29 -10.17 12.12 15.03
C THR A 29 -10.00 13.38 14.20
N ASP A 30 -9.91 14.56 14.81
CA ASP A 30 -9.73 15.82 14.08
C ASP A 30 -8.41 15.85 13.31
N GLN A 31 -7.32 15.38 13.93
CA GLN A 31 -6.02 15.22 13.26
C GLN A 31 -6.10 14.20 12.12
N LEU A 32 -6.83 13.09 12.30
CA LEU A 32 -7.05 12.12 11.24
C LEU A 32 -7.83 12.76 10.08
N PHE A 33 -8.95 13.41 10.34
CA PHE A 33 -9.74 14.07 9.30
C PHE A 33 -8.90 15.12 8.55
N ASN A 34 -8.19 16.00 9.26
CA ASN A 34 -7.40 17.06 8.63
C ASN A 34 -6.26 16.53 7.74
N ASN A 35 -5.66 15.38 8.08
CA ASN A 35 -4.59 14.80 7.27
C ASN A 35 -5.11 13.98 6.08
N TYR A 36 -6.26 13.31 6.21
CA TYR A 36 -6.78 12.42 5.19
C TYR A 36 -7.78 13.09 4.22
N ILE A 37 -8.50 14.14 4.66
CA ILE A 37 -9.40 14.93 3.80
C ILE A 37 -8.68 15.48 2.56
N PRO A 38 -7.46 16.08 2.64
CA PRO A 38 -6.76 16.61 1.48
C PRO A 38 -6.39 15.52 0.46
N VAL A 39 -5.98 14.33 0.92
CA VAL A 39 -5.63 13.19 0.05
C VAL A 39 -6.86 12.70 -0.70
N LEU A 40 -7.99 12.58 0.00
CA LEU A 40 -9.26 12.17 -0.59
C LEU A 40 -9.76 13.21 -1.59
N LEU A 41 -9.72 14.49 -1.24
CA LEU A 41 -10.11 15.59 -2.12
C LEU A 41 -9.24 15.63 -3.38
N ALA A 42 -7.91 15.53 -3.24
CA ALA A 42 -6.99 15.50 -4.36
C ALA A 42 -7.26 14.32 -5.30
N SER A 43 -7.57 13.14 -4.75
CA SER A 43 -7.93 11.95 -5.52
C SER A 43 -9.22 12.15 -6.32
N ILE A 44 -10.25 12.74 -5.69
CA ILE A 44 -11.54 13.06 -6.34
C ILE A 44 -11.35 14.10 -7.44
N VAL A 45 -10.65 15.20 -7.14
CA VAL A 45 -10.38 16.26 -8.11
C VAL A 45 -9.58 15.70 -9.29
N GLY A 46 -8.54 14.91 -9.04
CA GLY A 46 -7.77 14.25 -10.09
C GLY A 46 -8.64 13.37 -10.99
N PHE A 47 -9.54 12.58 -10.41
CA PHE A 47 -10.49 11.77 -11.16
C PHE A 47 -11.45 12.60 -12.01
N ILE A 48 -12.00 13.68 -11.44
CA ILE A 48 -12.89 14.63 -12.16
C ILE A 48 -12.14 15.30 -13.32
N LEU A 49 -10.88 15.68 -13.13
CA LEU A 49 -10.07 16.27 -14.20
C LEU A 49 -9.86 15.30 -15.36
N VAL A 50 -9.48 14.05 -15.08
CA VAL A 50 -9.32 13.03 -16.12
C VAL A 50 -10.66 12.77 -16.84
N LEU A 51 -11.74 12.63 -16.08
CA LEU A 51 -13.06 12.35 -16.64
C LEU A 51 -13.58 13.51 -17.50
N SER A 52 -13.43 14.75 -17.03
CA SER A 52 -13.83 15.95 -17.78
C SER A 52 -12.98 16.14 -19.04
N ALA A 53 -11.68 15.81 -19.01
CA ALA A 53 -10.84 15.80 -20.20
C ALA A 53 -11.30 14.75 -21.22
N LEU A 54 -11.68 13.54 -20.78
CA LEU A 54 -12.21 12.50 -21.67
C LEU A 54 -13.58 12.88 -22.26
N ILE A 55 -14.48 13.44 -21.46
CA ILE A 55 -15.79 13.94 -21.92
C ILE A 55 -15.60 15.12 -22.89
N GLY A 56 -14.72 16.07 -22.53
CA GLY A 56 -14.36 17.20 -23.38
C GLY A 56 -13.81 16.73 -24.71
N SER A 57 -12.85 15.79 -24.71
CA SER A 57 -12.34 15.17 -25.94
C SER A 57 -13.45 14.59 -26.79
N ARG A 58 -14.42 13.87 -26.20
CA ARG A 58 -15.52 13.27 -26.95
C ARG A 58 -16.53 14.28 -27.50
N LEU A 59 -16.73 15.42 -26.84
CA LEU A 59 -17.64 16.49 -27.27
C LEU A 59 -17.03 17.44 -28.30
N LEU A 60 -15.74 17.79 -28.13
CA LEU A 60 -15.02 18.75 -28.96
C LEU A 60 -14.39 18.08 -30.20
N ALA A 61 -14.05 16.79 -30.13
CA ALA A 61 -13.43 16.12 -31.26
C ALA A 61 -14.42 15.94 -32.43
N PRO A 62 -13.99 16.19 -33.68
CA PRO A 62 -14.80 15.88 -34.85
C PRO A 62 -15.04 14.37 -34.91
N PHE A 63 -16.30 13.99 -34.79
CA PHE A 63 -16.71 12.60 -34.83
C PHE A 63 -16.83 12.12 -36.28
N SER A 64 -16.02 11.13 -36.66
CA SER A 64 -16.12 10.46 -37.96
C SER A 64 -16.14 8.95 -37.74
N GLN A 65 -17.21 8.31 -38.21
CA GLN A 65 -17.42 6.86 -38.15
C GLN A 65 -16.95 6.19 -39.44
N ASP A 66 -15.72 6.46 -39.85
CA ASP A 66 -15.17 5.80 -41.02
C ASP A 66 -14.88 4.33 -40.68
N ARG A 67 -15.34 3.40 -41.51
CA ARG A 67 -15.14 1.95 -41.32
C ARG A 67 -13.67 1.58 -41.23
N GLU A 68 -12.80 2.29 -41.95
CA GLU A 68 -11.35 2.09 -41.90
C GLU A 68 -10.75 2.49 -40.55
N LYS A 69 -11.24 3.56 -39.91
CA LYS A 69 -10.74 4.03 -38.60
C LYS A 69 -11.11 3.10 -37.44
N SER A 70 -12.14 2.28 -37.60
CA SER A 70 -12.59 1.32 -36.59
C SER A 70 -11.99 -0.08 -36.77
N THR A 71 -11.11 -0.27 -37.77
CA THR A 71 -10.38 -1.53 -37.95
C THR A 71 -9.14 -1.60 -37.05
N THR A 72 -8.75 -2.81 -36.66
CA THR A 72 -7.51 -3.04 -35.90
C THR A 72 -6.30 -2.75 -36.77
N TYR A 73 -5.33 -2.01 -36.23
CA TYR A 73 -4.08 -1.72 -36.93
C TYR A 73 -3.24 -2.99 -37.13
N GLU A 74 -3.00 -3.37 -38.39
CA GLU A 74 -2.17 -4.52 -38.78
C GLU A 74 -1.30 -4.15 -40.01
N CYS A 75 -0.53 -3.06 -39.91
CA CYS A 75 0.39 -2.59 -40.95
C CYS A 75 -0.24 -2.33 -42.34
N GLY A 76 -1.53 -1.96 -42.38
CA GLY A 76 -2.27 -1.68 -43.63
C GLY A 76 -2.94 -2.90 -44.27
N MET A 77 -2.86 -4.06 -43.62
CA MET A 77 -3.57 -5.28 -44.01
C MET A 77 -4.82 -5.47 -43.15
N LEU A 78 -5.81 -6.19 -43.67
CA LEU A 78 -6.99 -6.56 -42.90
C LEU A 78 -6.62 -7.66 -41.88
N PRO A 79 -7.12 -7.60 -40.63
CA PRO A 79 -6.88 -8.62 -39.60
C PRO A 79 -7.30 -10.01 -40.08
N LEU A 80 -6.31 -10.81 -40.48
CA LEU A 80 -6.52 -12.13 -41.11
C LEU A 80 -6.74 -13.27 -40.11
N ARG A 81 -6.65 -13.01 -38.79
CA ARG A 81 -6.84 -14.06 -37.78
C ARG A 81 -7.26 -13.53 -36.43
N ARG A 82 -8.10 -14.29 -35.71
CA ARG A 82 -8.22 -14.16 -34.26
C ARG A 82 -6.88 -14.59 -33.64
N THR A 83 -6.07 -13.63 -33.24
CA THR A 83 -4.79 -13.92 -32.60
C THR A 83 -5.09 -14.46 -31.20
N SER A 84 -4.87 -15.76 -30.99
CA SER A 84 -4.71 -16.30 -29.64
C SER A 84 -3.22 -16.23 -29.37
N THR A 85 -2.78 -15.09 -28.84
CA THR A 85 -1.41 -14.95 -28.40
C THR A 85 -1.25 -15.75 -27.13
N ASN A 86 -0.43 -16.80 -27.17
CA ASN A 86 0.03 -17.47 -25.96
C ASN A 86 0.87 -16.46 -25.17
N VAL A 87 0.26 -15.87 -24.14
CA VAL A 87 0.99 -15.05 -23.18
C VAL A 87 1.99 -15.97 -22.49
N GLY A 88 3.29 -15.70 -22.66
CA GLY A 88 4.33 -16.60 -22.15
C GLY A 88 4.27 -16.76 -20.63
N MET A 89 4.53 -17.97 -20.12
CA MET A 89 4.53 -18.27 -18.67
C MET A 89 5.44 -17.34 -17.84
N ARG A 90 6.41 -16.68 -18.46
CA ARG A 90 7.29 -15.68 -17.83
C ARG A 90 6.53 -14.56 -17.10
N PHE A 91 5.41 -14.08 -17.64
CA PHE A 91 4.64 -13.01 -16.99
C PHE A 91 4.05 -13.49 -15.64
N TYR A 92 3.68 -14.76 -15.55
CA TYR A 92 3.20 -15.38 -14.33
C TYR A 92 4.32 -15.53 -13.28
N LEU A 93 5.54 -15.90 -13.71
CA LEU A 93 6.70 -15.99 -12.80
C LEU A 93 7.03 -14.64 -12.15
N TYR A 94 7.00 -13.55 -12.93
CA TYR A 94 7.19 -12.20 -12.37
C TYR A 94 6.06 -11.79 -11.43
N ALA A 95 4.80 -12.12 -11.75
CA ALA A 95 3.66 -11.80 -10.89
C ALA A 95 3.75 -12.50 -9.53
N ILE A 96 4.07 -13.80 -9.51
CA ILE A 96 4.25 -14.53 -8.24
C ILE A 96 5.44 -14.01 -7.45
N LEU A 97 6.57 -13.74 -8.13
CA LEU A 97 7.75 -13.20 -7.47
C LEU A 97 7.45 -11.84 -6.82
N PHE A 98 6.71 -10.97 -7.52
CA PHE A 98 6.28 -9.68 -6.99
C PHE A 98 5.36 -9.85 -5.78
N VAL A 99 4.37 -10.74 -5.83
CA VAL A 99 3.46 -10.99 -4.69
C VAL A 99 4.22 -11.51 -3.47
N ILE A 100 5.18 -12.41 -3.66
CA ILE A 100 6.00 -12.93 -2.56
C ILE A 100 6.81 -11.78 -1.94
N PHE A 101 7.52 -10.98 -2.75
CA PHE A 101 8.31 -9.85 -2.25
C PHE A 101 7.45 -8.74 -1.61
N ASP A 102 6.25 -8.49 -2.11
CA ASP A 102 5.31 -7.53 -1.55
C ASP A 102 4.86 -7.94 -0.13
N VAL A 103 4.56 -9.23 0.04
CA VAL A 103 4.24 -9.80 1.37
C VAL A 103 5.43 -9.68 2.33
N GLU A 104 6.66 -9.83 1.86
CA GLU A 104 7.87 -9.64 2.68
C GLU A 104 7.99 -8.19 3.18
N ALA A 105 7.67 -7.20 2.34
CA ALA A 105 7.69 -5.80 2.72
C ALA A 105 6.67 -5.50 3.84
N VAL A 106 5.48 -6.12 3.80
CA VAL A 106 4.48 -6.02 4.87
C VAL A 106 5.03 -6.48 6.23
N PHE A 107 5.97 -7.42 6.27
CA PHE A 107 6.63 -7.84 7.52
C PHE A 107 7.77 -6.90 7.93
N ILE A 108 8.52 -6.36 6.97
CA ILE A 108 9.65 -5.46 7.25
C ILE A 108 9.17 -4.10 7.75
N PHE A 109 8.05 -3.56 7.25
CA PHE A 109 7.56 -2.22 7.62
C PHE A 109 7.26 -2.07 9.12
N PRO A 110 6.42 -2.91 9.76
CA PRO A 110 6.15 -2.80 11.20
C PRO A 110 7.40 -2.99 12.07
N TRP A 111 8.30 -3.88 11.66
CA TRP A 111 9.58 -4.09 12.34
C TRP A 111 10.47 -2.85 12.26
N ALA A 112 10.56 -2.21 11.09
CA ALA A 112 11.33 -0.99 10.90
C ALA A 112 10.76 0.18 11.73
N LEU A 113 9.44 0.31 11.81
CA LEU A 113 8.77 1.34 12.62
C LEU A 113 8.97 1.14 14.13
N SER A 114 9.05 -0.10 14.60
CA SER A 114 9.19 -0.44 16.02
C SER A 114 10.63 -0.68 16.46
N PHE A 115 11.63 -0.46 15.58
CA PHE A 115 13.04 -0.77 15.82
C PHE A 115 13.61 -0.18 17.12
N VAL A 116 13.09 0.97 17.55
CA VAL A 116 13.49 1.63 18.80
C VAL A 116 12.86 0.87 19.99
N GLY A 117 13.60 -0.09 20.55
CA GLY A 117 13.26 -0.75 21.83
C GLY A 117 13.18 -2.27 21.80
N ILE A 118 13.30 -2.92 20.64
CA ILE A 118 13.11 -4.38 20.48
C ILE A 118 14.36 -5.25 20.76
N GLY A 119 15.43 -4.65 21.27
CA GLY A 119 16.64 -5.38 21.69
C GLY A 119 17.42 -6.01 20.51
N PRO A 120 18.66 -6.48 20.77
CA PRO A 120 19.55 -6.98 19.71
C PRO A 120 19.06 -8.30 19.09
N MET A 121 18.20 -9.05 19.79
CA MET A 121 17.66 -10.32 19.28
C MET A 121 16.72 -10.09 18.08
N ALA A 122 15.83 -9.09 18.17
CA ALA A 122 14.91 -8.77 17.08
C ALA A 122 15.63 -8.29 15.81
N TYR A 123 16.81 -7.68 15.97
CA TYR A 123 17.66 -7.32 14.85
C TYR A 123 18.16 -8.56 14.10
N TRP A 124 18.78 -9.52 14.80
CA TRP A 124 19.32 -10.73 14.18
C TRP A 124 18.24 -11.62 13.55
N THR A 125 17.09 -11.74 14.19
CA THR A 125 15.95 -12.47 13.61
C THR A 125 15.56 -11.88 12.25
N MET A 126 15.55 -10.55 12.13
CA MET A 126 15.16 -9.90 10.88
C MET A 126 16.25 -9.95 9.80
N VAL A 127 17.53 -9.89 10.20
CA VAL A 127 18.65 -10.13 9.28
C VAL A 127 18.57 -11.53 8.69
N ILE A 128 18.27 -12.55 9.50
CA ILE A 128 18.11 -13.93 9.03
C ILE A 128 16.89 -14.05 8.10
N PHE A 129 15.77 -13.42 8.46
CA PHE A 129 14.57 -13.38 7.61
C PHE A 129 14.87 -12.82 6.22
N ILE A 130 15.50 -11.64 6.15
CA ILE A 130 15.89 -11.00 4.88
C ILE A 130 16.89 -11.88 4.11
N ALA A 131 17.85 -12.51 4.79
CA ALA A 131 18.83 -13.38 4.15
C ALA A 131 18.19 -14.59 3.46
N ILE A 132 17.21 -15.24 4.09
CA ILE A 132 16.49 -16.39 3.51
C ILE A 132 15.76 -15.97 2.23
N LEU A 133 15.12 -14.82 2.23
CA LEU A 133 14.38 -14.28 1.09
C LEU A 133 15.32 -13.87 -0.05
N ALA A 134 16.43 -13.19 0.29
CA ALA A 134 17.47 -12.84 -0.66
C ALA A 134 18.09 -14.08 -1.33
N LEU A 135 18.25 -15.19 -0.58
CA LEU A 135 18.70 -16.47 -1.12
C LEU A 135 17.65 -17.08 -2.07
N GLY A 136 16.36 -17.01 -1.73
CA GLY A 136 15.26 -17.44 -2.59
C GLY A 136 15.24 -16.69 -3.93
N LEU A 137 15.40 -15.35 -3.87
CA LEU A 137 15.51 -14.50 -5.05
C LEU A 137 16.77 -14.81 -5.86
N GLY A 138 17.91 -14.97 -5.20
CA GLY A 138 19.18 -15.34 -5.83
C GLY A 138 19.10 -16.69 -6.56
N TYR A 139 18.40 -17.66 -5.97
CA TYR A 139 18.13 -18.94 -6.61
C TYR A 139 17.23 -18.80 -7.85
N ALA A 140 16.14 -18.04 -7.75
CA ALA A 140 15.25 -17.78 -8.88
C ALA A 140 15.98 -17.08 -10.04
N TRP A 141 16.88 -16.15 -9.73
CA TRP A 141 17.73 -15.48 -10.70
C TRP A 141 18.68 -16.48 -11.38
N LYS A 142 19.40 -17.30 -10.60
CA LYS A 142 20.31 -18.31 -11.14
C LYS A 142 19.60 -19.31 -12.06
N LYS A 143 18.34 -19.66 -11.76
CA LYS A 143 17.51 -20.56 -12.57
C LYS A 143 16.98 -19.89 -13.86
N GLY A 144 17.25 -18.61 -14.06
CA GLY A 144 16.82 -17.87 -15.24
C GLY A 144 15.35 -17.49 -15.24
N ALA A 145 14.66 -17.55 -14.09
CA ALA A 145 13.25 -17.14 -14.00
C ALA A 145 13.03 -15.65 -14.35
N LEU A 146 14.09 -14.84 -14.24
CA LEU A 146 14.08 -13.41 -14.58
C LEU A 146 14.71 -13.08 -15.94
N GLN A 147 15.10 -14.07 -16.76
CA GLN A 147 15.73 -13.79 -18.05
C GLN A 147 14.70 -13.38 -19.10
N TRP A 148 14.88 -12.19 -19.67
CA TRP A 148 14.15 -11.73 -20.85
C TRP A 148 14.98 -12.04 -22.10
N ARG A 149 14.60 -13.10 -22.81
CA ARG A 149 14.95 -13.35 -24.20
C ARG A 149 13.71 -13.34 -25.07
#